data_AF-A0A382QEC8-F1
#
_entry.id   AF-A0A382QEC8-F1
#
_cell.length_a   1.000
_cell.length_b   1.000
_cell.length_c   1.000
_cell.angle_alpha   90.00
_cell.angle_beta   90.00
_cell.angle_gamma   90.00
#
_symmetry.space_group_name_H-M   'P 1'
#
loop_
_entity.id
_entity.type
_entity.pdbx_description
1 polymer ?
#
loop_
_entity_poly.entity_id
_entity_poly.type
_entity_poly.pdbx_seq_one_letter_code
_entity_poly.pdbx_strand_id
1 'polypeptide(L)'
;MKNSYFIALIIFVFASITDALDGKLARKYDVVSKFGLFMDPLADKILVLAAFLVFLRIDILSNIVFPWMVLLMFLRDLLVTILRIIMKKAGATMVTSKLAKLKTTFQLISIIALLLLLSFNSRIPFIDFSHYIRFFMITVTLFTVYTGIDYYYKNLKIIYNKT
;
A
#
# COMPACT_ATOMS: atom_id res chain seq x y z
N MET A 1 -12.91 18.91 -13.69
CA MET A 1 -12.35 18.05 -12.61
C MET A 1 -12.83 16.60 -12.63
N LYS A 2 -14.07 16.27 -13.02
CA LYS A 2 -14.58 14.87 -13.05
C LYS A 2 -13.81 13.95 -14.02
N ASN A 3 -13.63 14.41 -15.26
CA ASN A 3 -12.81 13.67 -16.23
C ASN A 3 -11.38 13.45 -15.71
N SER A 4 -10.85 14.38 -14.92
CA SER A 4 -9.51 14.28 -14.35
C SER A 4 -9.40 13.12 -13.35
N TYR A 5 -10.42 12.83 -12.54
CA TYR A 5 -10.41 11.68 -11.62
C TYR A 5 -10.56 10.35 -12.34
N PHE A 6 -11.39 10.30 -13.40
CA PHE A 6 -11.52 9.10 -14.22
C PHE A 6 -10.22 8.80 -15.00
N ILE A 7 -9.58 9.83 -15.54
CA ILE A 7 -8.25 9.72 -16.16
C ILE A 7 -7.22 9.28 -15.11
N ALA A 8 -7.25 9.84 -13.90
CA ALA A 8 -6.36 9.43 -12.82
C ALA A 8 -6.57 7.96 -12.41
N LEU A 9 -7.82 7.47 -12.39
CA LEU A 9 -8.14 6.06 -12.16
C LEU A 9 -7.49 5.17 -13.23
N ILE A 10 -7.65 5.52 -14.50
CA ILE A 10 -7.06 4.78 -15.62
C ILE A 10 -5.54 4.77 -15.47
N ILE A 11 -4.91 5.93 -15.30
CA ILE A 11 -3.45 6.05 -15.14
C ILE A 11 -2.96 5.22 -13.94
N PHE A 12 -3.63 5.30 -12.80
CA PHE A 12 -3.24 4.57 -11.59
C PHE A 12 -3.31 3.05 -11.78
N VAL A 13 -4.39 2.57 -12.40
CA VAL A 13 -4.56 1.14 -12.72
C VAL A 13 -3.49 0.67 -13.69
N PHE A 14 -3.25 1.42 -14.77
CA PHE A 14 -2.19 1.10 -15.73
C PHE A 14 -0.80 1.10 -15.08
N ALA A 15 -0.49 2.08 -14.24
CA ALA A 15 0.78 2.14 -13.51
C ALA A 15 0.96 0.94 -12.57
N SER A 16 -0.09 0.59 -11.82
CA SER A 16 -0.06 -0.55 -10.88
C SER A 16 0.10 -1.89 -11.60
N ILE A 17 -0.53 -2.06 -12.76
CA ILE A 17 -0.39 -3.27 -13.58
C ILE A 17 1.02 -3.33 -14.19
N THR A 18 1.53 -2.22 -14.69
CA THR A 18 2.85 -2.16 -15.34
C THR A 18 3.96 -2.51 -14.35
N ASP A 19 3.94 -1.94 -13.13
CA ASP A 19 4.91 -2.26 -12.08
C ASP A 19 4.88 -3.77 -11.70
N ALA A 20 3.68 -4.34 -11.59
CA ALA A 20 3.50 -5.76 -11.35
C ALA A 20 3.97 -6.65 -12.52
N LEU A 21 3.90 -6.16 -13.76
CA LEU A 21 4.35 -6.87 -14.95
C LEU A 21 5.87 -6.81 -15.12
N ASP A 22 6.48 -5.65 -14.95
CA ASP A 22 7.93 -5.46 -15.06
C ASP A 22 8.67 -6.34 -14.04
N GLY A 23 8.18 -6.36 -12.79
CA GLY A 23 8.71 -7.24 -11.76
C GLY A 23 8.51 -8.74 -12.05
N LYS A 24 7.48 -9.13 -12.81
CA LYS A 24 7.26 -10.53 -13.25
C LYS A 24 8.13 -10.91 -14.44
N LEU A 25 8.25 -10.03 -15.43
CA LEU A 25 9.07 -10.27 -16.62
C LEU A 25 10.55 -10.37 -16.25
N ALA A 26 11.05 -9.47 -15.39
CA ALA A 26 12.43 -9.52 -14.91
C ALA A 26 12.78 -10.86 -14.24
N ARG A 27 11.84 -11.41 -13.45
CA ARG A 27 12.01 -12.73 -12.82
C ARG A 27 11.87 -13.89 -13.80
N LYS A 28 11.01 -13.77 -14.82
CA LYS A 28 10.80 -14.81 -15.84
C LYS A 28 12.01 -14.98 -16.75
N TYR A 29 12.67 -13.87 -17.10
CA TYR A 29 13.84 -13.88 -17.99
C TYR A 29 15.19 -13.89 -17.24
N ASP A 30 15.17 -14.04 -15.92
CA ASP A 30 16.36 -14.00 -15.04
C ASP A 30 17.22 -12.73 -15.21
N VAL A 31 16.61 -11.64 -15.70
CA VAL A 31 17.26 -10.33 -15.90
C VAL A 31 17.00 -9.47 -14.66
N VAL A 32 17.42 -9.94 -13.49
CA VAL A 32 17.23 -9.23 -12.22
C VAL A 32 18.48 -8.42 -11.88
N SER A 33 18.42 -7.09 -12.07
CA SER A 33 19.51 -6.21 -11.66
C SER A 33 19.45 -5.89 -10.16
N LYS A 34 20.60 -5.68 -9.52
CA LYS A 34 20.68 -5.25 -8.09
C LYS A 34 19.95 -3.93 -7.86
N PHE A 35 19.98 -3.05 -8.85
CA PHE A 35 19.30 -1.76 -8.82
C PHE A 35 17.78 -1.91 -8.92
N GLY A 36 17.27 -2.66 -9.90
CA GLY A 36 15.84 -2.93 -10.05
C GLY A 36 15.23 -3.58 -8.81
N LEU A 37 15.89 -4.58 -8.25
CA LEU A 37 15.43 -5.25 -7.03
C LEU A 37 15.30 -4.32 -5.81
N PHE A 38 16.02 -3.20 -5.79
CA PHE A 38 15.88 -2.15 -4.79
C PHE A 38 14.81 -1.10 -5.17
N MET A 39 14.72 -0.75 -6.46
CA MET A 39 13.80 0.26 -6.97
C MET A 39 12.34 -0.21 -7.00
N ASP A 40 12.05 -1.47 -7.39
CA ASP A 40 10.67 -1.95 -7.51
C ASP A 40 9.89 -1.77 -6.18
N PRO A 41 10.38 -2.23 -5.01
CA PRO A 41 9.66 -2.09 -3.75
C PRO A 41 9.62 -0.64 -3.21
N LEU A 42 10.39 0.27 -3.81
CA LEU A 42 10.42 1.68 -3.49
C LEU A 42 9.39 2.44 -4.33
N ALA A 43 9.34 2.17 -5.63
CA ALA A 43 8.33 2.69 -6.56
C ALA A 43 6.92 2.33 -6.10
N ASP A 44 6.69 1.06 -5.75
CA ASP A 44 5.43 0.55 -5.17
C ASP A 44 4.94 1.42 -3.99
N LYS A 45 5.84 1.75 -3.06
CA LYS A 45 5.49 2.52 -1.85
C LYS A 45 5.25 3.98 -2.16
N ILE A 46 6.02 4.57 -3.07
CA ILE A 46 5.85 5.96 -3.48
C ILE A 46 4.52 6.14 -4.20
N LEU A 47 4.15 5.21 -5.10
CA LEU A 47 2.89 5.25 -5.83
C LEU A 47 1.68 5.27 -4.88
N VAL A 48 1.65 4.34 -3.92
CA VAL A 48 0.58 4.23 -2.92
C VAL A 48 0.56 5.45 -2.01
N LEU A 49 1.71 5.90 -1.52
CA LEU A 49 1.82 7.06 -0.63
C LEU A 49 1.37 8.35 -1.33
N ALA A 50 1.81 8.58 -2.56
CA ALA A 50 1.47 9.75 -3.34
C ALA A 50 -0.05 9.84 -3.57
N ALA A 51 -0.70 8.73 -3.89
CA ALA A 51 -2.15 8.68 -4.04
C ALA A 51 -2.88 9.10 -2.75
N PHE A 52 -2.49 8.53 -1.60
CA PHE A 52 -3.08 8.88 -0.31
C PHE A 52 -2.82 10.33 0.09
N LEU A 53 -1.63 10.88 -0.16
CA LEU A 53 -1.32 12.28 0.13
C LEU A 53 -2.19 13.24 -0.68
N VAL A 54 -2.48 12.93 -1.95
CA VAL A 54 -3.41 13.71 -2.77
C VAL A 54 -4.83 13.62 -2.22
N PHE A 55 -5.27 12.44 -1.76
CA PHE A 55 -6.61 12.29 -1.18
C PHE A 55 -6.83 13.12 0.09
N LEU A 56 -5.79 13.34 0.90
CA LEU A 56 -5.86 14.23 2.06
C LEU A 56 -6.15 15.70 1.69
N ARG A 57 -5.93 16.09 0.42
CA ARG A 57 -6.19 17.45 -0.09
C ARG A 57 -7.57 17.59 -0.74
N ILE A 58 -8.35 16.52 -0.83
CA ILE A 58 -9.68 16.53 -1.44
C ILE A 58 -10.73 16.64 -0.34
N ASP A 59 -11.41 17.80 -0.25
CA ASP A 59 -12.34 18.09 0.85
C ASP A 59 -13.45 17.05 1.00
N ILE A 60 -13.96 16.54 -0.11
CA ILE A 60 -14.99 15.49 -0.15
C ILE A 60 -14.52 14.16 0.46
N LEU A 61 -13.20 13.91 0.48
CA LEU A 61 -12.60 12.72 1.10
C LEU A 61 -12.15 12.94 2.55
N SER A 62 -12.25 14.15 3.09
CA SER A 62 -11.78 14.50 4.45
C SER A 62 -12.40 13.62 5.56
N ASN A 63 -13.63 13.15 5.35
CA ASN A 63 -14.34 12.27 6.29
C ASN A 63 -14.09 10.78 6.04
N ILE A 64 -13.36 10.42 4.98
CA ILE A 64 -13.07 9.03 4.57
C ILE A 64 -11.60 8.69 4.84
N VAL A 65 -10.69 9.57 4.41
CA VAL A 65 -9.23 9.38 4.53
C VAL A 65 -8.70 10.38 5.54
N PHE A 66 -8.28 9.88 6.69
CA PHE A 66 -7.72 10.72 7.74
C PHE A 66 -6.18 10.72 7.70
N PRO A 67 -5.51 11.83 8.06
CA PRO A 67 -4.05 11.90 8.08
C PRO A 67 -3.37 10.80 8.91
N TRP A 68 -3.99 10.43 10.04
CA TRP A 68 -3.48 9.36 10.91
C TRP A 68 -3.45 7.99 10.21
N MET A 69 -4.38 7.72 9.29
CA MET A 69 -4.40 6.46 8.53
C MET A 69 -3.19 6.37 7.61
N VAL A 70 -2.95 7.44 6.85
CA VAL A 70 -1.84 7.54 5.90
C VAL A 70 -0.50 7.44 6.65
N LEU A 71 -0.39 8.12 7.79
CA LEU A 71 0.79 8.05 8.65
C LEU A 71 1.05 6.62 9.15
N LEU A 72 0.03 5.92 9.66
CA LEU A 72 0.18 4.54 10.16
C LEU A 72 0.57 3.57 9.05
N MET A 73 -0.06 3.67 7.88
CA MET A 73 0.26 2.84 6.72
C MET A 73 1.71 3.06 6.28
N PHE A 74 2.14 4.32 6.17
CA PHE A 74 3.49 4.69 5.76
C PHE A 74 4.55 4.24 6.78
N LEU A 75 4.35 4.59 8.05
CA LEU A 75 5.28 4.26 9.13
C LEU A 75 5.48 2.75 9.23
N ARG A 76 4.39 1.98 9.15
CA ARG A 76 4.45 0.51 9.18
C ARG A 76 5.29 -0.04 8.02
N ASP A 77 5.14 0.50 6.82
CA ASP A 77 5.90 0.02 5.66
C ASP A 77 7.37 0.40 5.71
N LEU A 78 7.68 1.57 6.26
CA LEU A 78 9.03 1.99 6.56
C LEU A 78 9.68 1.07 7.60
N LEU A 79 9.01 0.79 8.73
CA LEU A 79 9.50 -0.10 9.78
C LEU A 79 9.78 -1.52 9.28
N VAL A 80 8.86 -2.09 8.49
CA VAL A 80 9.05 -3.43 7.90
C VAL A 80 10.24 -3.46 6.92
N THR A 81 10.47 -2.37 6.20
CA THR A 81 11.62 -2.24 5.28
C THR A 81 12.93 -2.19 6.05
N ILE A 82 12.99 -1.40 7.13
CA ILE A 82 14.17 -1.31 7.99
C ILE A 82 14.47 -2.67 8.62
N LEU A 83 13.45 -3.35 9.18
CA LEU A 83 13.64 -4.68 9.77
C LEU A 83 14.21 -5.68 8.76
N ARG A 84 13.77 -5.62 7.49
CA ARG A 84 14.29 -6.48 6.42
C ARG A 84 15.78 -6.24 6.18
N ILE A 85 16.21 -4.97 6.19
CA ILE A 85 17.61 -4.60 6.01
C ILE A 85 18.44 -5.11 7.20
N ILE A 86 17.98 -4.93 8.43
CA ILE A 86 18.66 -5.40 9.65
C ILE A 86 18.82 -6.92 9.62
N MET A 87 17.76 -7.66 9.31
CA MET A 87 17.82 -9.12 9.23
C MET A 87 18.78 -9.63 8.16
N LYS A 88 18.78 -8.98 6.99
CA LYS A 88 19.71 -9.32 5.90
C LYS A 88 21.17 -9.12 6.33
N LYS A 89 21.45 -8.04 7.07
CA LYS A 89 22.78 -7.79 7.65
C LYS A 89 23.17 -8.82 8.73
N ALA A 90 22.21 -9.28 9.52
CA ALA A 90 22.41 -10.31 10.55
C ALA A 90 22.45 -11.75 9.99
N GLY A 91 22.42 -11.94 8.67
CA GLY A 91 22.40 -13.28 8.05
C GLY A 91 21.14 -14.09 8.38
N ALA A 92 20.05 -13.45 8.80
CA ALA A 92 18.77 -14.09 9.08
C ALA A 92 17.81 -13.89 7.89
N THR A 93 17.14 -14.98 7.48
CA THR A 93 16.12 -14.92 6.43
C THR A 93 14.78 -14.52 7.03
N MET A 94 14.14 -13.53 6.41
CA MET A 94 12.89 -12.96 6.90
C MET A 94 11.72 -13.89 6.61
N VAL A 95 10.95 -14.24 7.63
CA VAL A 95 9.75 -15.07 7.44
C VAL A 95 8.64 -14.20 6.87
N THR A 96 8.27 -14.47 5.63
CA THR A 96 7.19 -13.73 4.96
C THR A 96 5.84 -14.26 5.38
N SER A 97 5.03 -13.44 6.06
CA SER A 97 3.63 -13.76 6.35
C SER A 97 2.75 -13.53 5.11
N LYS A 98 1.87 -14.49 4.77
CA LYS A 98 0.85 -14.32 3.71
C LYS A 98 -0.05 -13.12 3.99
N LEU A 99 -0.33 -12.82 5.26
CA LEU A 99 -1.11 -11.66 5.69
C LEU A 99 -0.46 -10.33 5.28
N ALA A 100 0.88 -10.26 5.31
CA ALA A 100 1.61 -9.08 4.90
C ALA A 100 1.55 -8.83 3.38
N LYS A 101 1.26 -9.86 2.56
CA LYS A 101 1.00 -9.69 1.12
C LYS A 101 -0.41 -9.16 0.84
N LEU A 102 -1.40 -9.55 1.63
CA LEU A 102 -2.79 -9.10 1.44
C LEU A 102 -2.97 -7.61 1.71
N LYS A 103 -2.16 -7.01 2.58
CA LYS A 103 -2.25 -5.58 2.91
C LYS A 103 -2.16 -4.69 1.66
N THR A 104 -1.27 -5.02 0.72
CA THR A 104 -0.98 -4.15 -0.44
C THR A 104 -2.13 -4.23 -1.43
N THR A 105 -2.70 -5.43 -1.60
CA THR A 105 -3.94 -5.63 -2.35
C THR A 105 -5.05 -4.77 -1.77
N PHE A 106 -5.24 -4.78 -0.44
CA PHE A 106 -6.26 -3.94 0.18
C PHE A 106 -6.01 -2.44 -0.01
N GLN A 107 -4.76 -1.97 0.12
CA GLN A 107 -4.42 -0.57 -0.11
C GLN A 107 -4.67 -0.14 -1.57
N LEU A 108 -4.31 -0.97 -2.55
CA LEU A 108 -4.58 -0.70 -3.97
C LEU A 108 -6.09 -0.67 -4.25
N ILE A 109 -6.84 -1.63 -3.70
CA ILE A 109 -8.32 -1.64 -3.80
C ILE A 109 -8.91 -0.38 -3.20
N SER A 110 -8.43 0.06 -2.03
CA SER A 110 -8.86 1.31 -1.40
C SER A 110 -8.65 2.51 -2.32
N ILE A 111 -7.48 2.63 -2.95
CA ILE A 111 -7.18 3.74 -3.86
C ILE A 111 -8.10 3.71 -5.08
N ILE A 112 -8.28 2.55 -5.70
CA ILE A 112 -9.17 2.39 -6.86
C ILE A 112 -10.62 2.74 -6.47
N ALA A 113 -11.10 2.27 -5.32
CA ALA A 113 -12.44 2.56 -4.83
C ALA A 113 -12.66 4.07 -4.58
N LEU A 114 -11.66 4.76 -4.02
CA LEU A 114 -11.72 6.22 -3.80
C LEU A 114 -11.75 7.00 -5.11
N LEU A 115 -10.91 6.64 -6.09
CA LEU A 115 -10.92 7.27 -7.42
C LEU A 115 -12.23 7.01 -8.17
N LEU A 116 -12.78 5.81 -8.03
CA LEU A 116 -14.06 5.43 -8.61
C LEU A 116 -15.20 6.26 -7.99
N LEU A 117 -15.23 6.39 -6.66
CA LEU A 117 -16.19 7.21 -5.94
C LEU A 117 -16.15 8.68 -6.41
N LEU A 118 -14.95 9.24 -6.59
CA LEU A 118 -14.76 10.60 -7.11
C LEU A 118 -15.17 10.77 -8.58
N SER A 119 -15.20 9.68 -9.35
CA SER A 119 -15.57 9.69 -10.77
C SER A 119 -17.09 9.69 -10.98
N PHE A 120 -17.87 9.16 -10.03
CA PHE A 120 -19.34 9.11 -10.14
C PHE A 120 -20.00 10.44 -9.73
N ASN A 121 -21.01 10.84 -10.51
CA ASN A 121 -21.58 12.20 -10.55
C ASN A 121 -22.68 12.45 -9.50
N SER A 122 -23.25 11.40 -8.91
CA SER A 122 -24.47 11.51 -8.14
C SER A 122 -24.18 11.66 -6.63
N ARG A 123 -24.61 12.80 -6.04
CA ARG A 123 -24.43 13.11 -4.62
C ARG A 123 -25.15 12.11 -3.69
N ILE A 124 -26.20 11.46 -4.17
CA ILE A 124 -27.02 10.50 -3.42
C ILE A 124 -26.26 9.18 -3.17
N PRO A 125 -25.72 8.47 -4.19
CA PRO A 125 -24.84 7.32 -3.94
C PRO A 125 -23.53 7.72 -3.26
N PHE A 126 -23.08 8.98 -3.36
CA PHE A 126 -21.87 9.41 -2.65
C PHE A 126 -22.02 9.29 -1.12
N ILE A 127 -23.13 9.75 -0.54
CA ILE A 127 -23.32 9.74 0.92
C ILE A 127 -23.39 8.30 1.44
N ASP A 128 -24.23 7.46 0.84
CA ASP A 128 -24.39 6.07 1.28
C ASP A 128 -23.10 5.26 1.11
N PHE A 129 -22.41 5.36 -0.03
CA PHE A 129 -21.16 4.64 -0.25
C PHE A 129 -19.99 5.18 0.57
N SER A 130 -19.97 6.48 0.91
CA SER A 130 -18.88 7.08 1.69
C SER A 130 -18.71 6.43 3.06
N HIS A 131 -19.82 6.05 3.72
CA HIS A 131 -19.78 5.39 5.02
C HIS A 131 -19.15 4.00 4.95
N TYR A 132 -19.53 3.20 3.94
CA TYR A 132 -18.94 1.87 3.72
C TYR A 132 -17.45 1.96 3.37
N ILE A 133 -17.07 2.91 2.51
CA ILE A 133 -15.66 3.12 2.12
C ILE A 133 -14.84 3.62 3.31
N ARG A 134 -15.39 4.52 4.14
CA ARG A 134 -14.74 4.95 5.39
C ARG A 134 -14.52 3.78 6.34
N PHE A 135 -15.54 2.95 6.57
CA PHE A 135 -15.41 1.76 7.41
C PHE A 135 -14.33 0.81 6.85
N PHE A 136 -14.33 0.59 5.53
CA PHE A 136 -13.30 -0.18 4.86
C PHE A 136 -11.89 0.43 5.02
N MET A 137 -11.72 1.75 4.92
CA MET A 137 -10.45 2.41 5.16
C MET A 137 -9.94 2.21 6.59
N ILE A 138 -10.83 2.29 7.59
CA ILE A 138 -10.48 2.01 8.99
C ILE A 138 -10.04 0.56 9.15
N THR A 139 -10.80 -0.40 8.62
CA THR A 139 -10.45 -1.82 8.75
C THR A 139 -9.14 -2.15 8.04
N VAL A 140 -8.89 -1.59 6.85
CA VAL A 140 -7.62 -1.75 6.13
C VAL A 140 -6.45 -1.14 6.92
N THR A 141 -6.65 0.03 7.54
CA THR A 141 -5.61 0.66 8.38
C THR A 141 -5.28 -0.21 9.59
N LEU A 142 -6.30 -0.64 10.33
CA LEU A 142 -6.13 -1.51 11.51
C LEU A 142 -5.48 -2.85 11.13
N PHE A 143 -5.91 -3.45 10.02
CA PHE A 143 -5.29 -4.66 9.48
C PHE A 143 -3.82 -4.43 9.09
N THR A 144 -3.50 -3.29 8.50
CA THR A 144 -2.12 -2.93 8.13
C THR A 144 -1.22 -2.83 9.38
N VAL A 145 -1.72 -2.19 10.44
CA VAL A 145 -1.02 -2.09 11.72
C VAL A 145 -0.87 -3.47 12.37
N TYR A 146 -1.96 -4.23 12.48
CA TYR A 146 -1.95 -5.58 13.04
C TYR A 146 -0.93 -6.49 12.33
N THR A 147 -0.95 -6.50 11.00
CA THR A 147 0.04 -7.28 10.23
C THR A 147 1.46 -6.76 10.41
N GLY A 148 1.65 -5.46 10.64
CA GLY A 148 2.96 -4.89 10.97
C GLY A 148 3.49 -5.39 12.32
N ILE A 149 2.64 -5.40 13.34
CA ILE A 149 2.97 -5.88 14.69
C ILE A 149 3.27 -7.38 14.67
N ASP A 150 2.40 -8.20 14.07
CA ASP A 150 2.59 -9.65 13.90
C ASP A 150 3.92 -9.95 13.21
N TYR A 151 4.22 -9.19 12.16
CA TYR A 151 5.46 -9.34 11.41
C TYR A 151 6.69 -8.98 12.22
N TYR A 152 6.63 -7.90 13.00
CA TYR A 152 7.72 -7.44 13.84
C TYR A 152 8.02 -8.45 14.95
N TYR A 153 6.98 -8.94 15.65
CA TYR A 153 7.12 -9.91 16.73
C TYR A 153 7.74 -11.24 16.28
N LYS A 154 7.25 -11.78 15.15
CA LYS A 154 7.78 -13.05 14.58
C LYS A 154 9.24 -12.95 14.19
N ASN A 155 9.66 -11.81 13.62
CA ASN A 155 11.02 -11.66 13.10
C ASN A 155 12.02 -11.20 14.18
N LEU A 156 11.61 -10.43 15.18
CA LEU A 156 12.46 -10.12 16.34
C LEU A 156 12.86 -11.38 17.12
N LYS A 157 11.91 -12.31 17.32
CA LYS A 157 12.20 -13.58 17.98
C LYS A 157 13.29 -14.38 17.26
N ILE A 158 13.36 -14.28 15.93
CA ILE A 158 14.40 -14.94 15.12
C ILE A 158 15.75 -14.25 15.29
N ILE A 159 15.78 -12.91 15.35
CA ILE A 159 17.03 -12.17 15.58
C ILE A 159 17.58 -12.50 16.97
N TYR A 160 16.75 -12.42 18.01
CA TYR A 160 17.18 -12.68 19.39
C TYR A 160 17.68 -14.10 19.61
N ASN A 161 17.09 -15.10 18.94
CA ASN A 161 17.54 -16.49 19.05
C ASN A 161 18.82 -16.80 18.26
N LYS A 162 19.35 -15.85 17.47
CA LYS A 162 20.50 -16.06 16.57
C LYS A 162 21.74 -15.24 16.96
N THR A 163 21.57 -14.23 17.80
CA THR A 163 22.63 -13.56 18.59
C THR A 163 22.88 -14.30 19.88
#